data_AF-A0A821I3P9-F1
#
_entry.id   AF-A0A821I3P9-F1
#
_cell.length_a   1.000
_cell.length_b   1.000
_cell.length_c   1.000
_cell.angle_alpha   90.00
_cell.angle_beta   90.00
_cell.angle_gamma   90.00
#
_symmetry.space_group_name_H-M   'P 1'
#
loop_
_entity.id
_entity.type
_entity.pdbx_description
1 polymer ?
#
loop_
_entity_poly.entity_id
_entity_poly.type
_entity_poly.pdbx_seq_one_letter_code
_entity_poly.pdbx_strand_id
1 'polypeptide(L)'
;MDELGSSIRHSTKHANVCCTSFFFAPSQTMFTILYPIVRIDQRYTEIFRNFVYDNKDTLDHRVRLLPWQHLNDRKTFLRSLVIENNLEIFNKRLENNLEIYEKCHQNDLYDKNPIINKSIKIDNDHIWKVYTDHDLVKQYLTDKHYQLIDNPDQANILFVMKQLKDFRHETLGNKLINQFPFENIVTNKELLALTARRWKSLYGSSSSLSSGNDAYIDSHGSPAWLATTFNLTYELSQFAIYFQYREDQQLDNTWIIKPINLTRSIDMSVTNTFDMIIRLPESGPKIACKYISSPVLLRIPEMENQHVKFDVRYVLLLRSIRPLKLYVHKIFWLRFANKPFSMDELDDYEKHFTVMNYRPNAFLRQMNCQTFISMYDEQYGQNNETWSIVEKRIFQMFREAFQCATIEEPPFGIASCLSSRALYAADLMLEMLDNKVQPKLLEINFTPDCHRACTFYPNFYNQVFNVLFRDIVEEQDVIDISV
;
A
#
# COMPACT_ATOMS: atom_id res chain seq x y z
N MET A 1 17.36 20.39 -19.15
CA MET A 1 16.02 20.80 -18.67
C MET A 1 15.25 21.31 -19.88
N ASP A 2 13.97 21.02 -20.03
CA ASP A 2 13.14 21.56 -21.12
C ASP A 2 12.67 22.98 -20.74
N GLU A 3 13.49 23.97 -21.04
CA GLU A 3 13.21 25.39 -20.72
C GLU A 3 12.05 25.96 -21.53
N LEU A 4 11.89 25.51 -22.79
CA LEU A 4 10.80 25.98 -23.64
C LEU A 4 9.46 25.42 -23.14
N GLY A 5 9.32 24.10 -22.98
CA GLY A 5 8.06 23.47 -22.59
C GLY A 5 7.57 23.90 -21.21
N SER A 6 8.48 24.22 -20.29
CA SER A 6 8.18 24.76 -18.96
C SER A 6 7.77 26.24 -18.97
N SER A 7 8.16 27.02 -19.98
CA SER A 7 7.79 28.42 -20.13
C SER A 7 6.38 28.65 -20.72
N ILE A 8 5.78 27.63 -21.34
CA ILE A 8 4.46 27.76 -22.01
C ILE A 8 3.36 27.87 -20.97
N ARG A 9 2.62 28.98 -21.02
CA ARG A 9 1.56 29.28 -20.06
C ARG A 9 0.30 28.46 -20.31
N HIS A 10 -0.45 28.26 -19.23
CA HIS A 10 -1.76 27.65 -19.30
C HIS A 10 -2.79 28.63 -19.87
N SER A 11 -3.67 28.16 -20.74
CA SER A 11 -4.94 28.82 -21.04
C SER A 11 -5.97 27.79 -21.50
N THR A 12 -7.15 27.76 -20.87
CA THR A 12 -8.28 26.95 -21.35
C THR A 12 -8.92 27.56 -22.60
N LYS A 13 -8.94 28.89 -22.72
CA LYS A 13 -9.62 29.62 -23.78
C LYS A 13 -8.75 29.89 -25.01
N HIS A 14 -7.45 30.11 -24.81
CA HIS A 14 -6.53 30.58 -25.85
C HIS A 14 -5.43 29.56 -26.20
N ALA A 15 -5.56 28.29 -25.76
CA ALA A 15 -4.60 27.25 -26.14
C ALA A 15 -4.47 27.15 -27.66
N ASN A 16 -3.24 27.28 -28.15
CA ASN A 16 -2.91 27.25 -29.58
C ASN A 16 -1.82 26.20 -29.91
N VAL A 17 -1.21 25.60 -28.89
CA VAL A 17 -0.28 24.48 -29.02
C VAL A 17 -0.65 23.32 -28.09
N CYS A 18 -0.24 22.12 -28.45
CA CYS A 18 -0.23 20.95 -27.59
C CYS A 18 1.22 20.52 -27.33
N CYS A 19 1.50 20.05 -26.11
CA CYS A 19 2.77 19.45 -25.74
C CYS A 19 2.52 18.03 -25.23
N THR A 20 3.24 17.05 -25.77
CA THR A 20 3.20 15.66 -25.33
C THR A 20 4.59 15.13 -25.05
N SER A 21 4.69 14.19 -24.10
CA SER A 21 5.95 13.56 -23.75
C SER A 21 6.24 12.37 -24.68
N PHE A 22 7.44 12.30 -25.24
CA PHE A 22 7.89 11.20 -26.09
C PHE A 22 9.21 10.61 -25.58
N PHE A 23 9.15 9.36 -25.12
CA PHE A 23 10.34 8.62 -24.72
C PHE A 23 10.93 7.88 -25.91
N PHE A 24 12.11 8.31 -26.36
CA PHE A 24 12.85 7.65 -27.42
C PHE A 24 13.74 6.55 -26.81
N ALA A 25 13.22 5.32 -26.82
CA ALA A 25 13.87 4.17 -26.18
C ALA A 25 15.33 3.92 -26.62
N PRO A 26 15.73 4.04 -27.91
CA PRO A 26 17.11 3.76 -28.33
C PRO A 26 18.16 4.64 -27.65
N SER A 27 17.85 5.92 -27.40
CA SER A 27 18.77 6.83 -26.70
C SER A 27 18.39 7.05 -25.23
N GLN A 28 17.37 6.35 -24.72
CA GLN A 28 16.79 6.54 -23.39
C GLN A 28 16.51 8.02 -23.05
N THR A 29 16.09 8.80 -24.06
CA THR A 29 15.90 10.25 -23.93
C THR A 29 14.42 10.60 -23.97
N MET A 30 14.03 11.56 -23.13
CA MET A 30 12.67 12.07 -23.05
C MET A 30 12.59 13.42 -23.78
N PHE A 31 11.71 13.52 -24.78
CA PHE A 31 11.48 14.70 -25.62
C PHE A 31 10.07 15.27 -25.47
N THR A 32 9.95 16.58 -25.27
CA THR A 32 8.65 17.26 -25.40
C THR A 32 8.37 17.51 -26.88
N ILE A 33 7.35 16.85 -27.44
CA ILE A 33 6.86 17.16 -28.78
C ILE A 33 5.83 18.28 -28.66
N LEU A 34 6.15 19.43 -29.24
CA LEU A 34 5.25 20.57 -29.36
C LEU A 34 4.69 20.63 -30.79
N TYR A 35 3.39 20.78 -30.92
CA TYR A 35 2.75 21.01 -32.22
C TYR A 35 1.57 21.98 -32.10
N PRO A 36 1.36 22.85 -33.10
CA PRO A 36 0.23 23.77 -33.13
C PRO A 36 -1.08 23.00 -33.31
N ILE A 37 -2.13 23.42 -32.60
CA ILE A 37 -3.50 22.90 -32.75
C ILE A 37 -4.41 23.86 -33.52
N VAL A 38 -3.93 25.07 -33.76
CA VAL A 38 -4.51 26.08 -34.64
C VAL A 38 -3.40 26.68 -35.50
N ARG A 39 -3.76 27.36 -36.59
CA ARG A 39 -2.78 28.06 -37.42
C ARG A 39 -2.15 29.22 -36.63
N ILE A 40 -0.82 29.28 -36.57
CA ILE A 40 -0.03 30.36 -35.96
C ILE A 40 0.84 30.98 -37.06
N ASP A 41 0.36 32.07 -37.67
CA ASP A 41 0.99 32.71 -38.83
C ASP A 41 1.59 34.09 -38.53
N GLN A 42 1.16 34.73 -37.44
CA GLN A 42 1.69 36.03 -37.01
C GLN A 42 2.99 35.87 -36.22
N ARG A 43 3.96 36.75 -36.49
CA ARG A 43 5.19 36.83 -35.70
C ARG A 43 4.86 37.30 -34.28
N TYR A 44 5.58 36.77 -33.30
CA TYR A 44 5.44 37.13 -31.87
C TYR A 44 4.09 36.75 -31.25
N THR A 45 3.30 35.87 -31.87
CA THR A 45 2.11 35.29 -31.22
C THR A 45 2.54 34.49 -29.98
N GLU A 46 1.98 34.85 -28.83
CA GLU A 46 2.19 34.11 -27.59
C GLU A 46 1.58 32.71 -27.71
N ILE A 47 2.31 31.70 -27.24
CA ILE A 47 1.85 30.32 -27.25
C ILE A 47 1.31 29.92 -25.87
N PHE A 48 0.16 29.26 -25.89
CA PHE A 48 -0.52 28.73 -24.72
C PHE A 48 -0.84 27.26 -24.93
N ARG A 49 -0.73 26.48 -23.86
CA ARG A 49 -1.19 25.10 -23.83
C ARG A 49 -2.33 24.96 -22.84
N ASN A 50 -3.27 24.06 -23.14
CA ASN A 50 -4.19 23.60 -22.11
C ASN A 50 -3.51 22.44 -21.36
N PHE A 51 -3.27 22.62 -20.06
CA PHE A 51 -2.72 21.54 -19.22
C PHE A 51 -3.80 20.56 -18.74
N VAL A 52 -5.08 20.95 -18.81
CA VAL A 52 -6.23 20.13 -18.42
C VAL A 52 -7.03 19.83 -19.69
N TYR A 53 -6.61 18.81 -20.45
CA TYR A 53 -7.15 18.51 -21.79
C TYR A 53 -8.62 18.05 -21.81
N ASP A 54 -9.14 17.59 -20.67
CA ASP A 54 -10.54 17.25 -20.46
C ASP A 54 -11.41 18.52 -20.49
N ASN A 55 -12.45 18.58 -21.31
CA ASN A 55 -13.40 19.70 -21.37
C ASN A 55 -14.70 19.46 -20.58
N LYS A 56 -14.79 18.38 -19.78
CA LYS A 56 -15.96 18.09 -18.97
C LYS A 56 -16.03 19.08 -17.81
N ASP A 57 -17.19 19.72 -17.63
CA ASP A 57 -17.44 20.59 -16.48
C ASP A 57 -17.75 19.77 -15.21
N THR A 58 -16.72 19.08 -14.71
CA THR A 58 -16.77 18.33 -13.45
C THR A 58 -16.11 19.13 -12.32
N LEU A 59 -16.37 18.74 -11.08
CA LEU A 59 -15.68 19.35 -9.94
C LEU A 59 -14.18 19.05 -9.97
N ASP A 60 -13.79 17.81 -10.33
CA ASP A 60 -12.38 17.43 -10.48
C ASP A 60 -11.68 18.26 -11.56
N HIS A 61 -12.36 18.54 -12.68
CA HIS A 61 -11.84 19.43 -13.71
C HIS A 61 -11.58 20.84 -13.17
N ARG A 62 -12.54 21.42 -12.42
CA ARG A 62 -12.36 22.73 -11.77
C ARG A 62 -11.21 22.73 -10.76
N VAL A 63 -11.06 21.66 -9.99
CA VAL A 63 -9.94 21.49 -9.03
C VAL A 63 -8.60 21.44 -9.74
N ARG A 64 -8.49 20.73 -10.87
CA ARG A 64 -7.23 20.67 -11.66
C ARG A 64 -6.78 22.03 -12.21
N LEU A 65 -7.72 22.97 -12.39
CA LEU A 65 -7.43 24.34 -12.86
C LEU A 65 -6.96 25.30 -11.77
N LEU A 66 -7.11 24.93 -10.49
CA LEU A 66 -6.76 25.79 -9.35
C LEU A 66 -5.31 26.28 -9.31
N PRO A 67 -4.28 25.56 -9.81
CA PRO A 67 -2.90 26.06 -9.81
C PRO A 67 -2.68 27.34 -10.61
N TRP A 68 -3.61 27.69 -11.52
CA TRP A 68 -3.54 28.91 -12.32
C TRP A 68 -4.55 29.98 -11.88
N GLN A 69 -5.21 29.79 -10.75
CA GLN A 69 -6.08 30.81 -10.14
C GLN A 69 -5.32 31.60 -9.07
N HIS A 70 -5.79 32.82 -8.78
CA HIS A 70 -5.27 33.56 -7.64
C HIS A 70 -5.56 32.79 -6.33
N LEU A 71 -4.60 32.85 -5.41
CA LEU A 71 -4.68 32.13 -4.13
C LEU A 71 -5.99 32.41 -3.37
N ASN A 72 -6.45 33.66 -3.35
CA ASN A 72 -7.69 34.05 -2.66
C ASN A 72 -8.93 33.46 -3.33
N ASP A 73 -8.97 33.41 -4.66
CA ASP A 73 -10.09 32.84 -5.41
C ASP A 73 -10.16 31.33 -5.20
N ARG A 74 -9.00 30.65 -5.27
CA ARG A 74 -8.86 29.22 -4.96
C ARG A 74 -9.38 28.91 -3.56
N LYS A 75 -8.92 29.65 -2.55
CA LYS A 75 -9.34 29.44 -1.15
C LYS A 75 -10.83 29.70 -0.98
N THR A 76 -11.35 30.77 -1.57
CA THR A 76 -12.79 31.08 -1.54
C THR A 76 -13.62 29.96 -2.16
N PHE A 77 -13.21 29.46 -3.33
CA PHE A 77 -13.87 28.35 -4.02
C PHE A 77 -13.87 27.08 -3.14
N LEU A 78 -12.72 26.64 -2.66
CA LEU A 78 -12.63 25.43 -1.82
C LEU A 78 -13.38 25.59 -0.50
N ARG A 79 -13.37 26.78 0.12
CA ARG A 79 -14.14 27.09 1.34
C ARG A 79 -15.65 27.01 1.13
N SER A 80 -16.13 27.42 -0.04
CA SER A 80 -17.55 27.25 -0.41
C SER A 80 -17.96 25.78 -0.53
N LEU A 81 -16.98 24.88 -0.69
CA LEU A 81 -17.16 23.44 -0.85
C LEU A 81 -16.80 22.62 0.39
N VAL A 82 -16.45 23.25 1.53
CA VAL A 82 -16.02 22.58 2.78
C VAL A 82 -17.00 21.49 3.21
N ILE A 83 -16.45 20.46 3.88
CA ILE A 83 -17.15 19.26 4.36
C ILE A 83 -18.50 19.58 4.99
N GLU A 84 -18.56 20.53 5.90
CA GLU A 84 -19.78 20.94 6.62
C GLU A 84 -20.88 21.45 5.68
N ASN A 85 -20.49 22.08 4.57
CA ASN A 85 -21.42 22.63 3.58
C ASN A 85 -21.79 21.62 2.48
N ASN A 86 -21.02 20.54 2.29
CA ASN A 86 -21.20 19.58 1.19
C ASN A 86 -20.90 18.13 1.62
N LEU A 87 -21.56 17.65 2.69
CA LEU A 87 -21.40 16.28 3.20
C LEU A 87 -21.63 15.20 2.13
N GLU A 88 -22.52 15.45 1.15
CA GLU A 88 -22.80 14.53 0.06
C GLU A 88 -21.57 14.16 -0.77
N ILE A 89 -20.60 15.08 -0.93
CA ILE A 89 -19.35 14.84 -1.66
C ILE A 89 -18.53 13.72 -0.99
N PHE A 90 -18.63 13.60 0.34
CA PHE A 90 -17.92 12.61 1.15
C PHE A 90 -18.73 11.33 1.42
N ASN A 91 -20.02 11.31 1.07
CA ASN A 91 -20.88 10.13 1.20
C ASN A 91 -20.68 9.09 0.08
N LYS A 92 -19.77 9.35 -0.87
CA LYS A 92 -19.48 8.44 -1.99
C LYS A 92 -18.76 7.19 -1.47
N ARG A 93 -19.50 6.09 -1.36
CA ARG A 93 -18.99 4.76 -0.97
C ARG A 93 -18.21 4.09 -2.10
N LEU A 94 -16.99 4.54 -2.34
CA LEU A 94 -16.11 3.96 -3.36
C LEU A 94 -15.76 2.50 -3.11
N GLU A 95 -15.82 2.05 -1.86
CA GLU A 95 -15.65 0.65 -1.47
C GLU A 95 -16.70 -0.29 -2.10
N ASN A 96 -17.80 0.27 -2.63
CA ASN A 96 -18.87 -0.43 -3.35
C ASN A 96 -18.86 -0.16 -4.87
N ASN A 97 -17.87 0.58 -5.39
CA ASN A 97 -17.80 0.90 -6.81
C ASN A 97 -17.19 -0.26 -7.61
N LEU A 98 -18.05 -1.05 -8.25
CA LEU A 98 -17.68 -2.24 -9.02
C LEU A 98 -16.60 -1.99 -10.10
N GLU A 99 -16.64 -0.83 -10.78
CA GLU A 99 -15.71 -0.52 -11.88
C GLU A 99 -14.25 -0.47 -11.40
N ILE A 100 -14.01 -0.02 -10.16
CA ILE A 100 -12.66 0.05 -9.57
C ILE A 100 -12.09 -1.36 -9.41
N TYR A 101 -12.90 -2.28 -8.87
CA TYR A 101 -12.48 -3.67 -8.64
C TYR A 101 -12.34 -4.42 -9.97
N GLU A 102 -13.31 -4.31 -10.88
CA GLU A 102 -13.26 -5.00 -12.17
C GLU A 102 -12.01 -4.64 -13.00
N LYS A 103 -11.54 -3.39 -12.94
CA LYS A 103 -10.25 -2.98 -13.55
C LYS A 103 -9.05 -3.74 -12.99
N CYS A 104 -9.07 -4.10 -11.70
CA CYS A 104 -7.99 -4.82 -11.05
C CYS A 104 -8.07 -6.34 -11.24
N HIS A 105 -9.26 -6.88 -11.48
CA HIS A 105 -9.53 -8.33 -11.61
C HIS A 105 -9.78 -8.76 -13.06
N GLN A 106 -9.36 -7.96 -14.04
CA GLN A 106 -9.51 -8.32 -15.44
C GLN A 106 -8.83 -9.67 -15.71
N ASN A 107 -9.61 -10.59 -16.29
CA ASN A 107 -9.20 -11.94 -16.65
C ASN A 107 -9.00 -12.93 -15.49
N ASP A 108 -9.39 -12.59 -14.25
CA ASP A 108 -9.41 -13.56 -13.16
C ASP A 108 -10.58 -14.55 -13.37
N LEU A 109 -10.27 -15.84 -13.47
CA LEU A 109 -11.21 -16.95 -13.63
C LEU A 109 -11.32 -17.70 -12.30
N TYR A 110 -12.54 -17.88 -11.81
CA TYR A 110 -12.82 -18.61 -10.57
C TYR A 110 -14.19 -19.29 -10.63
N ASP A 111 -14.37 -20.34 -9.85
CA ASP A 111 -15.66 -21.02 -9.73
C ASP A 111 -16.59 -20.23 -8.82
N LYS A 112 -17.66 -19.65 -9.38
CA LYS A 112 -18.68 -18.91 -8.62
C LYS A 112 -19.43 -19.79 -7.61
N ASN A 113 -19.52 -21.10 -7.87
CA ASN A 113 -20.16 -22.09 -7.02
C ASN A 113 -19.12 -23.15 -6.62
N PRO A 114 -18.32 -22.93 -5.56
CA PRO A 114 -17.32 -23.90 -5.15
C PRO A 114 -17.98 -25.21 -4.72
N ILE A 115 -17.32 -26.34 -4.97
CA ILE A 115 -17.81 -27.67 -4.59
C ILE A 115 -17.78 -27.80 -3.06
N ILE A 116 -18.93 -27.59 -2.42
CA ILE A 116 -19.10 -27.48 -0.95
C ILE A 116 -18.68 -28.76 -0.20
N ASN A 117 -18.72 -29.93 -0.85
CA ASN A 117 -18.47 -31.23 -0.21
C ASN A 117 -17.05 -31.80 -0.41
N LYS A 118 -16.12 -31.02 -0.98
CA LYS A 118 -14.75 -31.47 -1.21
C LYS A 118 -13.82 -30.81 -0.21
N SER A 119 -12.97 -31.60 0.47
CA SER A 119 -11.86 -31.08 1.27
C SER A 119 -10.56 -31.71 0.78
N ILE A 120 -9.50 -30.91 0.73
CA ILE A 120 -8.15 -31.43 0.50
C ILE A 120 -7.69 -31.99 1.85
N LYS A 121 -7.58 -33.31 1.95
CA LYS A 121 -7.05 -33.95 3.16
C LYS A 121 -5.56 -33.68 3.24
N ILE A 122 -5.14 -33.11 4.35
CA ILE A 122 -3.73 -32.92 4.67
C ILE A 122 -3.23 -34.19 5.36
N ASP A 123 -2.29 -34.87 4.71
CA ASP A 123 -1.58 -36.02 5.26
C ASP A 123 -0.17 -35.58 5.67
N ASN A 124 0.13 -35.72 6.96
CA ASN A 124 1.39 -35.30 7.54
C ASN A 124 2.52 -36.31 7.32
N ASP A 125 2.19 -37.56 6.96
CA ASP A 125 3.15 -38.61 6.61
C ASP A 125 3.44 -38.64 5.10
N HIS A 126 2.65 -37.90 4.31
CA HIS A 126 2.84 -37.78 2.87
C HIS A 126 4.06 -36.93 2.50
N ILE A 127 4.80 -37.36 1.48
CA ILE A 127 5.85 -36.55 0.84
C ILE A 127 5.19 -35.70 -0.24
N TRP A 128 5.07 -34.41 0.02
CA TRP A 128 4.44 -33.44 -0.86
C TRP A 128 5.39 -33.04 -2.00
N LYS A 129 4.99 -33.27 -3.25
CA LYS A 129 5.72 -32.79 -4.42
C LYS A 129 5.47 -31.31 -4.64
N VAL A 130 6.53 -30.51 -4.64
CA VAL A 130 6.48 -29.06 -4.75
C VAL A 130 7.10 -28.63 -6.07
N TYR A 131 6.33 -27.89 -6.86
CA TYR A 131 6.88 -27.11 -7.97
C TYR A 131 6.98 -25.64 -7.55
N THR A 132 8.11 -25.00 -7.86
CA THR A 132 8.32 -23.58 -7.59
C THR A 132 9.24 -22.91 -8.61
N ASP A 133 8.92 -21.67 -8.97
CA ASP A 133 9.78 -20.77 -9.73
C ASP A 133 10.61 -19.83 -8.81
N HIS A 134 10.51 -20.00 -7.49
CA HIS A 134 11.19 -19.16 -6.50
C HIS A 134 12.51 -19.77 -6.04
N ASP A 135 13.63 -19.09 -6.31
CA ASP A 135 14.97 -19.65 -6.04
C ASP A 135 15.26 -19.86 -4.55
N LEU A 136 14.85 -18.92 -3.67
CA LEU A 136 14.98 -19.15 -2.22
C LEU A 136 14.20 -20.37 -1.73
N VAL A 137 13.02 -20.66 -2.29
CA VAL A 137 12.27 -21.88 -1.91
C VAL A 137 13.06 -23.12 -2.34
N LYS A 138 13.62 -23.13 -3.56
CA LYS A 138 14.46 -24.25 -4.02
C LYS A 138 15.67 -24.48 -3.12
N GLN A 139 16.26 -23.41 -2.61
CA GLN A 139 17.46 -23.47 -1.78
C GLN A 139 17.18 -23.83 -0.32
N TYR A 140 16.08 -23.34 0.25
CA TYR A 140 15.82 -23.39 1.69
C TYR A 140 14.65 -24.30 2.11
N LEU A 141 13.87 -24.85 1.18
CA LEU A 141 12.88 -25.88 1.48
C LEU A 141 13.58 -27.25 1.58
N THR A 142 14.04 -27.57 2.78
CA THR A 142 14.88 -28.74 3.09
C THR A 142 14.19 -29.78 3.97
N ASP A 143 12.98 -29.50 4.44
CA ASP A 143 12.19 -30.44 5.24
C ASP A 143 11.86 -31.70 4.41
N LYS A 144 12.13 -32.87 5.00
CA LYS A 144 12.00 -34.21 4.40
C LYS A 144 10.60 -34.55 3.87
N HIS A 145 9.57 -33.83 4.31
CA HIS A 145 8.19 -34.04 3.84
C HIS A 145 7.90 -33.32 2.52
N TYR A 146 8.88 -32.60 1.95
CA TYR A 146 8.75 -31.96 0.65
C TYR A 146 9.78 -32.50 -0.33
N GLN A 147 9.32 -32.74 -1.56
CA GLN A 147 10.18 -33.11 -2.68
C GLN A 147 10.02 -32.05 -3.78
N LEU A 148 11.08 -31.32 -4.08
CA LEU A 148 11.11 -30.40 -5.22
C LEU A 148 11.08 -31.18 -6.53
N ILE A 149 10.24 -30.75 -7.47
CA ILE A 149 10.11 -31.33 -8.80
C ILE A 149 10.05 -30.26 -9.90
N ASP A 150 10.44 -30.63 -11.11
CA ASP A 150 10.49 -29.70 -12.25
C ASP A 150 9.18 -29.63 -13.05
N ASN A 151 8.34 -30.66 -13.00
CA ASN A 151 7.09 -30.70 -13.75
C ASN A 151 5.90 -30.22 -12.90
N PRO A 152 5.29 -29.06 -13.20
CA PRO A 152 4.16 -28.54 -12.44
C PRO A 152 2.93 -29.45 -12.46
N ASP A 153 2.72 -30.26 -13.51
CA ASP A 153 1.54 -31.12 -13.63
C ASP A 153 1.54 -32.26 -12.59
N GLN A 154 2.73 -32.69 -12.18
CA GLN A 154 2.94 -33.76 -11.20
C GLN A 154 2.98 -33.25 -9.75
N ALA A 155 2.89 -31.94 -9.55
CA ALA A 155 3.03 -31.32 -8.23
C ALA A 155 1.76 -31.49 -7.39
N ASN A 156 1.94 -31.67 -6.09
CA ASN A 156 0.87 -31.51 -5.10
C ASN A 156 0.71 -30.04 -4.67
N ILE A 157 1.82 -29.29 -4.65
CA ILE A 157 1.87 -27.87 -4.27
C ILE A 157 2.50 -27.07 -5.41
N LEU A 158 1.82 -26.02 -5.86
CA LEU A 158 2.37 -24.99 -6.74
C LEU A 158 2.68 -23.75 -5.91
N PHE A 159 3.96 -23.50 -5.64
CA PHE A 159 4.42 -22.29 -4.97
C PHE A 159 5.09 -21.38 -6.00
N VAL A 160 4.34 -20.46 -6.60
CA VAL A 160 4.81 -19.65 -7.73
C VAL A 160 4.80 -18.16 -7.42
N MET A 161 5.78 -17.44 -7.96
CA MET A 161 5.89 -15.98 -7.88
C MET A 161 5.01 -15.28 -8.90
N LYS A 162 4.71 -15.94 -10.01
CA LYS A 162 3.81 -15.40 -11.03
C LYS A 162 2.37 -15.38 -10.51
N GLN A 163 1.69 -14.24 -10.68
CA GLN A 163 0.27 -14.14 -10.37
C GLN A 163 -0.56 -15.15 -11.19
N LEU A 164 -1.35 -15.96 -10.50
CA LEU A 164 -2.31 -16.87 -11.10
C LEU A 164 -3.56 -16.10 -11.53
N LYS A 165 -4.10 -16.49 -12.68
CA LYS A 165 -5.33 -15.92 -13.24
C LYS A 165 -6.46 -16.93 -13.29
N ASP A 166 -6.17 -18.23 -13.20
CA ASP A 166 -7.19 -19.26 -13.28
C ASP A 166 -7.18 -20.12 -12.01
N PHE A 167 -8.22 -19.95 -11.21
CA PHE A 167 -8.44 -20.61 -9.94
C PHE A 167 -9.55 -21.67 -10.02
N ARG A 168 -10.02 -22.00 -11.21
CA ARG A 168 -11.08 -23.00 -11.40
C ARG A 168 -10.60 -24.40 -11.00
N HIS A 169 -11.53 -25.21 -10.49
CA HIS A 169 -11.29 -26.58 -10.06
C HIS A 169 -10.73 -27.47 -11.18
N GLU A 170 -11.21 -27.28 -12.42
CA GLU A 170 -10.73 -28.00 -13.60
C GLU A 170 -9.24 -27.74 -13.89
N THR A 171 -8.75 -26.54 -13.59
CA THR A 171 -7.36 -26.13 -13.81
C THR A 171 -6.46 -26.56 -12.66
N LEU A 172 -6.92 -26.37 -11.41
CA LEU A 172 -6.11 -26.65 -10.22
C LEU A 172 -6.17 -28.12 -9.78
N GLY A 173 -7.23 -28.84 -10.10
CA GLY A 173 -7.44 -30.23 -9.66
C GLY A 173 -7.49 -30.36 -8.13
N ASN A 174 -6.53 -31.09 -7.55
CA ASN A 174 -6.36 -31.22 -6.09
C ASN A 174 -5.07 -30.54 -5.60
N LYS A 175 -4.43 -29.69 -6.42
CA LYS A 175 -3.19 -29.00 -6.04
C LYS A 175 -3.48 -27.93 -4.99
N LEU A 176 -2.54 -27.74 -4.06
CA LEU A 176 -2.50 -26.56 -3.20
C LEU A 176 -1.67 -25.47 -3.89
N ILE A 177 -2.02 -24.20 -3.68
CA ILE A 177 -1.37 -23.04 -4.31
C ILE A 177 -1.06 -21.96 -3.27
N ASN A 178 -0.09 -21.09 -3.57
CA ASN A 178 0.35 -20.00 -2.70
C ASN A 178 -0.33 -18.63 -2.97
N GLN A 179 -1.53 -18.64 -3.56
CA GLN A 179 -2.31 -17.44 -3.88
C GLN A 179 -3.80 -17.63 -3.62
N PHE A 180 -4.53 -16.56 -3.29
CA PHE A 180 -5.99 -16.50 -3.28
C PHE A 180 -6.54 -15.76 -4.51
N PRO A 181 -7.70 -16.18 -5.05
CA PRO A 181 -8.38 -15.37 -6.05
C PRO A 181 -8.82 -14.03 -5.43
N PHE A 182 -8.67 -12.94 -6.19
CA PHE A 182 -8.97 -11.56 -5.75
C PHE A 182 -8.09 -11.05 -4.58
N GLU A 183 -6.94 -11.66 -4.28
CA GLU A 183 -6.05 -11.22 -3.17
C GLU A 183 -5.42 -9.83 -3.34
N ASN A 184 -5.40 -9.31 -4.56
CA ASN A 184 -4.98 -7.94 -4.85
C ASN A 184 -5.84 -6.88 -4.13
N ILE A 185 -6.98 -7.24 -3.56
CA ILE A 185 -7.75 -6.40 -2.65
C ILE A 185 -6.90 -5.92 -1.46
N VAL A 186 -5.97 -6.74 -0.96
CA VAL A 186 -5.04 -6.33 0.10
C VAL A 186 -3.68 -5.88 -0.43
N THR A 187 -3.25 -6.35 -1.61
CA THR A 187 -1.90 -6.04 -2.13
C THR A 187 -1.82 -4.83 -3.06
N ASN A 188 -2.96 -4.35 -3.56
CA ASN A 188 -3.06 -3.08 -4.29
C ASN A 188 -3.34 -1.94 -3.29
N LYS A 189 -2.56 -0.86 -3.36
CA LYS A 189 -2.63 0.26 -2.41
C LYS A 189 -3.99 0.99 -2.43
N GLU A 190 -4.61 1.11 -3.60
CA GLU A 190 -5.94 1.69 -3.76
C GLU A 190 -7.00 0.78 -3.16
N LEU A 191 -7.00 -0.51 -3.51
CA LEU A 191 -8.00 -1.45 -3.01
C LEU A 191 -7.87 -1.69 -1.52
N LEU A 192 -6.65 -1.72 -0.97
CA LEU A 192 -6.41 -1.84 0.47
C LEU A 192 -7.06 -0.67 1.22
N ALA A 193 -6.90 0.55 0.71
CA ALA A 193 -7.49 1.74 1.31
C ALA A 193 -9.02 1.74 1.26
N LEU A 194 -9.61 1.30 0.14
CA LEU A 194 -11.06 1.16 0.02
C LEU A 194 -11.61 0.04 0.93
N THR A 195 -10.93 -1.10 0.97
CA THR A 195 -11.29 -2.25 1.82
C THR A 195 -11.28 -1.88 3.29
N ALA A 196 -10.29 -1.11 3.73
CA ALA A 196 -10.20 -0.65 5.12
C ALA A 196 -11.41 0.20 5.56
N ARG A 197 -12.12 0.89 4.65
CA ARG A 197 -13.31 1.69 5.00
C ARG A 197 -14.46 0.84 5.54
N ARG A 198 -14.47 -0.47 5.27
CA ARG A 198 -15.44 -1.42 5.84
C ARG A 198 -15.26 -1.62 7.34
N TRP A 199 -14.11 -1.24 7.90
CA TRP A 199 -13.83 -1.32 9.32
C TRP A 199 -14.92 -0.67 10.17
N LYS A 200 -15.43 0.50 9.76
CA LYS A 200 -16.51 1.17 10.48
C LYS A 200 -17.80 0.33 10.55
N SER A 201 -18.12 -0.44 9.51
CA SER A 201 -19.28 -1.35 9.55
C SER A 201 -19.07 -2.55 10.48
N LEU A 202 -17.82 -2.99 10.65
CA LEU A 202 -17.47 -4.14 11.48
C LEU A 202 -17.29 -3.79 12.96
N TYR A 203 -16.71 -2.63 13.26
CA TYR A 203 -16.29 -2.25 14.63
C TYR A 203 -16.82 -0.87 15.08
N GLY A 204 -17.46 -0.11 14.20
CA GLY A 204 -17.85 1.29 14.47
C GLY A 204 -18.96 1.50 15.50
N SER A 205 -19.54 0.43 16.06
CA SER A 205 -20.50 0.52 17.17
C SER A 205 -19.87 0.27 18.55
N SER A 206 -18.60 -0.13 18.63
CA SER A 206 -17.94 -0.58 19.88
C SER A 206 -16.69 0.22 20.30
N SER A 207 -16.22 1.19 19.51
CA SER A 207 -15.15 2.09 19.91
C SER A 207 -15.63 3.54 20.00
N SER A 208 -15.86 4.01 21.22
CA SER A 208 -15.56 5.40 21.53
C SER A 208 -14.07 5.68 21.27
N LEU A 209 -13.77 6.93 20.90
CA LEU A 209 -12.45 7.54 20.71
C LEU A 209 -11.81 7.46 19.32
N SER A 210 -12.17 8.42 18.47
CA SER A 210 -11.18 9.36 17.93
C SER A 210 -11.08 10.54 18.91
N SER A 211 -10.04 10.58 19.75
CA SER A 211 -9.67 11.79 20.52
C SER A 211 -8.92 12.79 19.65
N GLY A 212 -9.39 12.99 18.42
CA GLY A 212 -8.86 13.97 17.48
C GLY A 212 -10.02 14.69 16.82
N ASN A 213 -9.94 16.02 16.72
CA ASN A 213 -10.94 16.90 16.09
C ASN A 213 -11.05 16.69 14.54
N ASP A 214 -10.83 15.48 14.03
CA ASP A 214 -10.80 15.18 12.61
C ASP A 214 -12.14 14.58 12.18
N ALA A 215 -13.16 15.43 12.05
CA ALA A 215 -14.51 15.07 11.61
C ALA A 215 -14.52 14.30 10.26
N TYR A 216 -13.44 14.41 9.49
CA TYR A 216 -13.24 13.63 8.27
C TYR A 216 -12.92 12.15 8.55
N ILE A 217 -12.07 11.82 9.54
CA ILE A 217 -11.77 10.41 9.89
C ILE A 217 -13.05 9.69 10.31
N ASP A 218 -13.88 10.37 11.10
CA ASP A 218 -15.17 9.84 11.55
C ASP A 218 -16.18 9.67 10.41
N SER A 219 -16.17 10.54 9.40
CA SER A 219 -17.08 10.45 8.24
C SER A 219 -16.61 9.47 7.16
N HIS A 220 -15.30 9.35 6.90
CA HIS A 220 -14.72 8.45 5.87
C HIS A 220 -14.59 6.98 6.29
N GLY A 221 -14.79 6.67 7.58
CA GLY A 221 -14.85 5.29 8.10
C GLY A 221 -13.54 4.50 8.03
N SER A 222 -12.41 5.18 7.81
CA SER A 222 -11.10 4.53 7.81
C SER A 222 -10.60 4.31 9.24
N PRO A 223 -10.02 3.14 9.55
CA PRO A 223 -9.53 2.81 10.87
C PRO A 223 -8.31 3.68 11.25
N ALA A 224 -8.10 3.87 12.55
CA ALA A 224 -6.94 4.58 13.07
C ALA A 224 -5.59 3.94 12.66
N TRP A 225 -5.59 2.66 12.31
CA TRP A 225 -4.40 1.95 11.84
C TRP A 225 -4.08 2.14 10.36
N LEU A 226 -4.93 2.83 9.59
CA LEU A 226 -4.61 3.24 8.22
C LEU A 226 -4.54 4.77 8.18
N ALA A 227 -3.47 5.32 7.60
CA ALA A 227 -3.38 6.76 7.39
C ALA A 227 -4.46 7.23 6.42
N THR A 228 -5.03 8.41 6.67
CA THR A 228 -6.07 9.01 5.83
C THR A 228 -5.64 9.00 4.36
N THR A 229 -6.43 8.36 3.50
CA THR A 229 -6.04 8.08 2.12
C THR A 229 -7.15 8.44 1.14
N PHE A 230 -6.78 9.20 0.10
CA PHE A 230 -7.64 9.56 -1.02
C PHE A 230 -7.12 8.93 -2.31
N ASN A 231 -8.04 8.43 -3.11
CA ASN A 231 -7.75 8.08 -4.48
C ASN A 231 -7.80 9.32 -5.38
N LEU A 232 -6.66 9.80 -5.88
CA LEU A 232 -6.63 11.05 -6.67
C LEU A 232 -7.25 10.92 -8.08
N THR A 233 -7.66 9.71 -8.48
CA THR A 233 -8.44 9.50 -9.71
C THR A 233 -9.93 9.68 -9.47
N TYR A 234 -10.45 9.24 -8.32
CA TYR A 234 -11.88 9.20 -8.03
C TYR A 234 -12.34 10.15 -6.92
N GLU A 235 -11.39 10.73 -6.17
CA GLU A 235 -11.59 11.54 -4.97
C GLU A 235 -10.74 12.83 -4.98
N LEU A 236 -10.34 13.34 -6.15
CA LEU A 236 -9.50 14.53 -6.24
C LEU A 236 -10.16 15.75 -5.59
N SER A 237 -11.46 15.95 -5.84
CA SER A 237 -12.23 17.03 -5.23
C SER A 237 -12.35 16.89 -3.72
N GLN A 238 -12.65 15.68 -3.23
CA GLN A 238 -12.71 15.35 -1.80
C GLN A 238 -11.38 15.68 -1.12
N PHE A 239 -10.26 15.27 -1.74
CA PHE A 239 -8.92 15.60 -1.27
C PHE A 239 -8.71 17.10 -1.19
N ALA A 240 -9.05 17.85 -2.25
CA ALA A 240 -8.80 19.28 -2.29
C ALA A 240 -9.60 20.06 -1.23
N ILE A 241 -10.86 19.68 -1.03
CA ILE A 241 -11.71 20.24 0.01
C ILE A 241 -11.13 19.93 1.40
N TYR A 242 -10.70 18.68 1.64
CA TYR A 242 -10.12 18.29 2.91
C TYR A 242 -8.77 18.95 3.19
N PHE A 243 -7.94 19.10 2.17
CA PHE A 243 -6.68 19.83 2.25
C PHE A 243 -6.92 21.28 2.68
N GLN A 244 -7.90 21.97 2.09
CA GLN A 244 -8.27 23.34 2.49
C GLN A 244 -8.80 23.40 3.91
N TYR A 245 -9.65 22.44 4.30
CA TYR A 245 -10.15 22.35 5.67
C TYR A 245 -9.01 22.23 6.68
N ARG A 246 -8.03 21.34 6.45
CA ARG A 246 -6.85 21.20 7.33
C ARG A 246 -6.02 22.48 7.39
N GLU A 247 -5.84 23.16 6.25
CA GLU A 247 -5.14 24.45 6.21
C GLU A 247 -5.84 25.51 7.07
N ASP A 248 -7.17 25.59 6.98
CA ASP A 248 -7.99 26.55 7.75
C ASP A 248 -7.98 26.23 9.26
N GLN A 249 -7.91 24.96 9.62
CA GLN A 249 -7.74 24.49 10.99
C GLN A 249 -6.28 24.55 11.50
N GLN A 250 -5.34 25.04 10.68
CA GLN A 250 -3.90 25.10 10.99
C GLN A 250 -3.30 23.74 11.39
N LEU A 251 -3.82 22.66 10.81
CA LEU A 251 -3.33 21.30 11.02
C LEU A 251 -2.17 21.00 10.06
N ASP A 252 -1.30 20.04 10.44
CA ASP A 252 -0.29 19.54 9.50
C ASP A 252 -0.97 18.99 8.24
N ASN A 253 -0.44 19.40 7.10
CA ASN A 253 -0.96 19.12 5.77
C ASN A 253 0.11 18.50 4.87
N THR A 254 1.01 17.71 5.47
CA THR A 254 2.02 16.96 4.75
C THR A 254 1.46 15.61 4.29
N TRP A 255 1.64 15.30 3.01
CA TRP A 255 1.12 14.12 2.35
C TRP A 255 2.24 13.36 1.65
N ILE A 256 2.09 12.03 1.57
CA ILE A 256 2.89 11.19 0.69
C ILE A 256 2.01 10.71 -0.44
N ILE A 257 2.42 11.05 -1.67
CA ILE A 257 1.73 10.67 -2.89
C ILE A 257 2.38 9.40 -3.40
N LYS A 258 1.57 8.36 -3.62
CA LYS A 258 2.03 7.03 -3.99
C LYS A 258 1.39 6.59 -5.31
N PRO A 259 2.15 6.02 -6.26
CA PRO A 259 1.57 5.29 -7.38
C PRO A 259 0.89 4.01 -6.87
N ILE A 260 -0.17 3.58 -7.55
CA ILE A 260 -1.00 2.47 -7.07
C ILE A 260 -0.28 1.12 -7.19
N ASN A 261 0.51 0.92 -8.26
CA ASN A 261 1.07 -0.38 -8.66
C ASN A 261 2.61 -0.40 -8.80
N LEU A 262 3.31 0.67 -8.42
CA LEU A 262 4.79 0.66 -8.39
C LEU A 262 5.32 0.28 -7.00
N THR A 263 6.56 -0.19 -6.99
CA THR A 263 7.29 -0.64 -5.80
C THR A 263 8.62 0.12 -5.67
N ARG A 264 9.38 -0.16 -4.60
CA ARG A 264 10.73 0.41 -4.37
C ARG A 264 10.76 1.93 -4.24
N SER A 265 9.68 2.52 -3.76
CA SER A 265 9.54 3.97 -3.57
C SER A 265 9.63 4.80 -4.86
N ILE A 266 9.51 4.17 -6.04
CA ILE A 266 9.58 4.85 -7.33
C ILE A 266 8.35 5.75 -7.48
N ASP A 267 8.56 6.97 -7.97
CA ASP A 267 7.49 7.95 -8.28
C ASP A 267 6.59 8.29 -7.06
N MET A 268 7.20 8.22 -5.86
CA MET A 268 6.62 8.69 -4.61
C MET A 268 7.17 10.06 -4.24
N SER A 269 6.34 10.91 -3.66
CA SER A 269 6.76 12.25 -3.20
C SER A 269 6.12 12.58 -1.86
N VAL A 270 6.92 13.06 -0.92
CA VAL A 270 6.44 13.68 0.32
C VAL A 270 6.38 15.18 0.09
N THR A 271 5.22 15.79 0.29
CA THR A 271 5.04 17.22 0.03
C THR A 271 3.83 17.76 0.80
N ASN A 272 3.87 19.05 1.11
CA ASN A 272 2.74 19.83 1.59
C ASN A 272 2.24 20.84 0.54
N THR A 273 2.73 20.75 -0.70
CA THR A 273 2.39 21.68 -1.78
C THR A 273 1.14 21.22 -2.51
N PHE A 274 0.01 21.88 -2.26
CA PHE A 274 -1.29 21.58 -2.88
C PHE A 274 -1.20 21.45 -4.41
N ASP A 275 -0.61 22.44 -5.07
CA ASP A 275 -0.54 22.52 -6.53
C ASP A 275 0.27 21.37 -7.14
N MET A 276 1.30 20.89 -6.42
CA MET A 276 2.05 19.70 -6.81
C MET A 276 1.16 18.45 -6.69
N ILE A 277 0.49 18.27 -5.54
CA ILE A 277 -0.31 17.07 -5.25
C ILE A 277 -1.41 16.86 -6.28
N ILE A 278 -2.18 17.89 -6.63
CA ILE A 278 -3.31 17.74 -7.56
C ILE A 278 -2.89 17.54 -9.02
N ARG A 279 -1.62 17.81 -9.35
CA ARG A 279 -1.05 17.63 -10.70
C ARG A 279 -0.26 16.34 -10.86
N LEU A 280 0.28 15.76 -9.77
CA LEU A 280 0.97 14.46 -9.80
C LEU A 280 0.16 13.33 -10.50
N PRO A 281 -1.18 13.23 -10.39
CA PRO A 281 -1.96 12.22 -11.10
C PRO A 281 -1.85 12.26 -12.63
N GLU A 282 -1.27 13.31 -13.22
CA GLU A 282 -1.01 13.37 -14.66
C GLU A 282 0.07 12.39 -15.13
N SER A 283 0.96 11.93 -14.24
CA SER A 283 1.92 10.87 -14.55
C SER A 283 1.35 9.45 -14.36
N GLY A 284 0.10 9.34 -13.91
CA GLY A 284 -0.61 8.08 -13.73
C GLY A 284 -1.44 8.03 -12.45
N PRO A 285 -2.24 6.97 -12.25
CA PRO A 285 -3.07 6.80 -11.06
C PRO A 285 -2.26 6.83 -9.75
N LYS A 286 -2.73 7.63 -8.79
CA LYS A 286 -2.05 7.84 -7.49
C LYS A 286 -3.04 7.93 -6.34
N ILE A 287 -2.55 7.61 -5.15
CA ILE A 287 -3.21 7.90 -3.88
C ILE A 287 -2.47 9.01 -3.13
N ALA A 288 -3.21 9.89 -2.47
CA ALA A 288 -2.67 10.80 -1.47
C ALA A 288 -2.91 10.21 -0.09
N CYS A 289 -1.84 9.90 0.63
CA CYS A 289 -1.89 9.31 1.95
C CYS A 289 -1.30 10.31 2.96
N LYS A 290 -1.99 10.56 4.08
CA LYS A 290 -1.51 11.49 5.10
C LYS A 290 -0.15 11.01 5.58
N TYR A 291 0.84 11.90 5.49
CA TYR A 291 2.20 11.56 5.92
C TYR A 291 2.25 11.47 7.45
N ILE A 292 2.93 10.43 7.96
CA ILE A 292 3.18 10.24 9.38
C ILE A 292 4.28 11.23 9.77
N SER A 293 3.86 12.38 10.30
CA SER A 293 4.75 13.49 10.68
C SER A 293 5.40 13.28 12.05
N SER A 294 4.80 12.43 12.89
CA SER A 294 5.30 12.08 14.23
C SER A 294 5.60 10.56 14.32
N PRO A 295 6.49 10.00 13.49
CA PRO A 295 6.84 8.60 13.58
C PRO A 295 7.54 8.31 14.90
N VAL A 296 7.40 7.09 15.41
CA VAL A 296 8.29 6.59 16.46
C VAL A 296 9.69 6.43 15.85
N LEU A 297 10.71 6.94 16.53
CA LEU A 297 12.08 6.94 16.05
C LEU A 297 12.96 6.05 16.93
N LEU A 298 13.92 5.36 16.34
CA LEU A 298 14.88 4.59 17.12
C LEU A 298 16.17 5.38 17.27
N ARG A 299 16.68 5.49 18.50
CA ARG A 299 18.01 6.03 18.77
C ARG A 299 19.07 5.02 18.35
N ILE A 300 19.95 5.40 17.42
CA ILE A 300 20.96 4.50 16.85
C ILE A 300 22.34 4.84 17.41
N PRO A 301 22.96 3.94 18.22
CA PRO A 301 24.27 4.18 18.80
C PRO A 301 25.37 4.47 17.78
N GLU A 302 25.38 3.77 16.64
CA GLU A 302 26.41 3.96 15.61
C GLU A 302 26.24 5.26 14.80
N MET A 303 25.17 6.02 15.03
CA MET A 303 24.92 7.33 14.42
C MET A 303 25.00 8.44 15.47
N GLU A 304 25.99 8.39 16.35
CA GLU A 304 26.16 9.39 17.41
C GLU A 304 24.89 9.58 18.26
N ASN A 305 24.13 8.50 18.46
CA ASN A 305 22.83 8.49 19.15
C ASN A 305 21.74 9.36 18.49
N GLN A 306 21.78 9.53 17.17
CA GLN A 306 20.72 10.17 16.41
C GLN A 306 19.47 9.29 16.30
N HIS A 307 18.32 9.93 16.11
CA HIS A 307 17.01 9.29 16.00
C HIS A 307 16.60 9.15 14.53
N VAL A 308 16.42 7.92 14.07
CA VAL A 308 16.09 7.65 12.66
C VAL A 308 14.72 7.01 12.53
N LYS A 309 14.09 7.28 11.39
CA LYS A 309 12.84 6.66 10.98
C LYS A 309 13.08 5.20 10.58
N PHE A 310 12.11 4.34 10.88
CA PHE A 310 12.15 2.94 10.49
C PHE A 310 10.76 2.43 10.12
N ASP A 311 10.70 1.37 9.32
CA ASP A 311 9.52 0.57 9.12
C ASP A 311 9.76 -0.87 9.58
N VAL A 312 8.67 -1.55 9.90
CA VAL A 312 8.65 -2.94 10.37
C VAL A 312 7.91 -3.78 9.35
N ARG A 313 8.50 -4.90 8.96
CA ARG A 313 7.92 -5.87 8.03
C ARG A 313 7.64 -7.18 8.74
N TYR A 314 6.37 -7.53 8.85
CA TYR A 314 5.93 -8.85 9.32
C TYR A 314 5.57 -9.76 8.15
N VAL A 315 5.75 -11.08 8.33
CA VAL A 315 5.20 -12.09 7.42
C VAL A 315 3.83 -12.53 7.91
N LEU A 316 2.85 -12.49 7.02
CA LEU A 316 1.51 -13.00 7.25
C LEU A 316 1.31 -14.27 6.44
N LEU A 317 0.74 -15.30 7.06
CA LEU A 317 0.42 -16.58 6.46
C LEU A 317 -1.09 -16.77 6.49
N LEU A 318 -1.75 -16.61 5.34
CA LEU A 318 -3.18 -16.82 5.20
C LEU A 318 -3.43 -18.24 4.72
N ARG A 319 -4.13 -19.03 5.53
CA ARG A 319 -4.41 -20.42 5.25
C ARG A 319 -5.84 -20.65 4.75
N SER A 320 -6.78 -19.84 5.23
CA SER A 320 -8.20 -19.92 4.88
C SER A 320 -8.87 -18.60 5.19
N ILE A 321 -9.92 -18.27 4.45
CA ILE A 321 -10.75 -17.08 4.72
C ILE A 321 -12.11 -17.42 5.35
N ARG A 322 -12.56 -18.68 5.25
CA ARG A 322 -13.83 -19.16 5.83
C ARG A 322 -13.66 -20.57 6.42
N PRO A 323 -13.40 -20.71 7.74
CA PRO A 323 -13.12 -19.62 8.69
C PRO A 323 -11.80 -18.92 8.37
N LEU A 324 -11.63 -17.67 8.84
CA LEU A 324 -10.36 -16.96 8.75
C LEU A 324 -9.30 -17.74 9.56
N LYS A 325 -8.20 -18.10 8.90
CA LYS A 325 -7.03 -18.73 9.51
C LYS A 325 -5.81 -17.93 9.09
N LEU A 326 -5.38 -17.00 9.95
CA LEU A 326 -4.33 -16.03 9.69
C LEU A 326 -3.25 -16.15 10.77
N TYR A 327 -2.00 -16.30 10.34
CA TYR A 327 -0.85 -16.43 11.23
C TYR A 327 0.17 -15.34 10.95
N VAL A 328 0.94 -14.98 11.97
CA VAL A 328 2.08 -14.07 11.86
C VAL A 328 3.35 -14.83 12.21
N HIS A 329 4.39 -14.68 11.40
CA HIS A 329 5.71 -15.16 11.76
C HIS A 329 6.32 -14.24 12.82
N LYS A 330 6.85 -14.80 13.93
CA LYS A 330 7.41 -14.01 15.04
C LYS A 330 8.61 -13.16 14.65
N ILE A 331 9.35 -13.63 13.65
CA ILE A 331 10.45 -12.91 13.04
C ILE A 331 9.92 -11.84 12.10
N PHE A 332 10.27 -10.59 12.38
CA PHE A 332 10.04 -9.44 11.52
C PHE A 332 11.37 -8.79 11.10
N TRP A 333 11.33 -8.01 10.02
CA TRP A 333 12.50 -7.25 9.56
C TRP A 333 12.32 -5.76 9.74
N LEU A 334 13.44 -5.10 9.98
CA LEU A 334 13.52 -3.66 10.09
C LEU A 334 14.25 -3.10 8.88
N ARG A 335 13.77 -1.95 8.44
CA ARG A 335 14.41 -1.12 7.43
C ARG A 335 14.47 0.30 7.97
N PHE A 336 15.67 0.86 7.97
CA PHE A 336 15.96 2.16 8.57
C PHE A 336 16.23 3.20 7.50
N ALA A 337 15.83 4.44 7.77
CA ALA A 337 16.37 5.61 7.10
C ALA A 337 17.87 5.76 7.40
N ASN A 338 18.61 6.39 6.49
CA ASN A 338 20.06 6.60 6.64
C ASN A 338 20.39 7.94 7.31
N LYS A 339 19.41 8.84 7.45
CA LYS A 339 19.57 10.14 8.08
C LYS A 339 18.62 10.32 9.27
N PRO A 340 18.95 11.21 10.22
CA PRO A 340 18.04 11.62 11.29
C PRO A 340 16.72 12.12 10.74
N PHE A 341 15.64 11.76 11.41
CA PHE A 341 14.32 12.19 10.99
C PHE A 341 14.03 13.62 11.45
N SER A 342 13.50 14.41 10.53
CA SER A 342 12.91 15.73 10.78
C SER A 342 11.88 16.02 9.67
N MET A 343 11.02 17.01 9.90
CA MET A 343 9.97 17.42 8.96
C MET A 343 10.44 18.49 7.94
N ASP A 344 11.74 18.66 7.78
CA ASP A 344 12.39 19.52 6.79
C ASP A 344 12.96 18.71 5.62
N GLU A 345 13.25 19.38 4.50
CA GLU A 345 13.83 18.75 3.30
C GLU A 345 13.02 17.52 2.87
N LEU A 346 11.71 17.69 2.64
CA LEU A 346 10.78 16.61 2.32
C LEU A 346 11.16 15.80 1.06
N ASP A 347 12.06 16.32 0.25
CA ASP A 347 12.66 15.69 -0.93
C ASP A 347 13.89 14.82 -0.61
N ASP A 348 14.43 14.86 0.60
CA ASP A 348 15.54 14.01 1.03
C ASP A 348 15.08 12.55 1.22
N TYR A 349 15.42 11.73 0.21
CA TYR A 349 15.09 10.32 0.19
C TYR A 349 15.62 9.56 1.42
N GLU A 350 16.85 9.84 1.84
CA GLU A 350 17.53 9.10 2.91
C GLU A 350 16.99 9.43 4.31
N LYS A 351 16.21 10.52 4.41
CA LYS A 351 15.51 10.96 5.62
C LYS A 351 14.09 10.40 5.69
N HIS A 352 13.35 10.44 4.57
CA HIS A 352 11.92 10.15 4.56
C HIS A 352 11.54 8.72 4.15
N PHE A 353 12.43 7.98 3.48
CA PHE A 353 12.21 6.59 3.07
C PHE A 353 13.17 5.65 3.79
N THR A 354 12.77 4.39 3.90
CA THR A 354 13.48 3.32 4.63
C THR A 354 14.00 2.22 3.70
N VAL A 355 13.60 2.25 2.42
CA VAL A 355 13.99 1.26 1.41
C VAL A 355 15.32 1.66 0.77
N MET A 356 16.44 1.24 1.35
CA MET A 356 17.79 1.59 0.88
C MET A 356 18.43 0.54 -0.04
N ASN A 357 17.91 -0.69 -0.06
CA ASN A 357 18.51 -1.84 -0.74
C ASN A 357 18.55 -1.76 -2.28
N TYR A 358 17.90 -0.77 -2.89
CA TYR A 358 17.89 -0.58 -4.35
C TYR A 358 18.70 0.63 -4.81
N ARG A 359 19.35 1.36 -3.90
CA ARG A 359 20.22 2.49 -4.23
C ARG A 359 21.67 2.01 -4.31
N PRO A 360 22.37 2.22 -5.43
CA PRO A 360 23.79 1.89 -5.54
C PRO A 360 24.56 2.59 -4.40
N ASN A 361 25.42 1.83 -3.71
CA ASN A 361 26.26 2.31 -2.60
C ASN A 361 25.53 2.81 -1.34
N ALA A 362 24.21 2.65 -1.23
CA ALA A 362 23.51 3.01 0.00
C ALA A 362 23.85 2.02 1.12
N PHE A 363 24.11 2.55 2.33
CA PHE A 363 24.32 1.73 3.51
C PHE A 363 23.02 1.03 3.88
N LEU A 364 23.05 -0.30 4.02
CA LEU A 364 21.91 -1.09 4.47
C LEU A 364 22.10 -1.48 5.93
N ARG A 365 21.51 -0.70 6.84
CA ARG A 365 21.52 -1.04 8.26
C ARG A 365 20.71 -2.31 8.52
N GLN A 366 21.35 -3.27 9.17
CA GLN A 366 20.71 -4.52 9.58
C GLN A 366 20.65 -4.59 11.11
N MET A 367 19.46 -4.85 11.62
CA MET A 367 19.21 -5.10 13.03
C MET A 367 18.25 -6.29 13.12
N ASN A 368 18.56 -7.26 13.97
CA ASN A 368 17.65 -8.37 14.24
C ASN A 368 16.52 -7.91 15.17
N CYS A 369 15.39 -8.60 15.15
CA CYS A 369 14.20 -8.23 15.93
C CYS A 369 14.46 -8.20 17.44
N GLN A 370 15.29 -9.10 17.99
CA GLN A 370 15.56 -9.16 19.43
C GLN A 370 16.35 -7.95 19.94
N THR A 371 17.41 -7.56 19.21
CA THR A 371 18.18 -6.35 19.50
C THR A 371 17.29 -5.10 19.44
N PHE A 372 16.46 -5.03 18.41
CA PHE A 372 15.49 -3.94 18.27
C PHE A 372 14.52 -3.86 19.45
N ILE A 373 13.93 -4.98 19.85
CA ILE A 373 12.98 -5.04 20.98
C ILE A 373 13.65 -4.51 22.25
N SER A 374 14.88 -4.95 22.55
CA SER A 374 15.62 -4.46 23.72
C SER A 374 15.87 -2.96 23.67
N MET A 375 16.31 -2.42 22.52
CA MET A 375 16.54 -0.98 22.37
C MET A 375 15.23 -0.16 22.43
N TYR A 376 14.17 -0.68 21.82
CA TYR A 376 12.85 -0.08 21.83
C TYR A 376 12.27 -0.02 23.25
N ASP A 377 12.34 -1.12 24.00
CA ASP A 377 11.83 -1.20 25.37
C ASP A 377 12.65 -0.34 26.34
N GLU A 378 13.96 -0.21 26.14
CA GLU A 378 14.79 0.74 26.89
C GLU A 378 14.33 2.19 26.65
N GLN A 379 14.02 2.54 25.39
CA GLN A 379 13.66 3.90 25.00
C GLN A 379 12.19 4.27 25.33
N TYR A 380 11.26 3.33 25.20
CA TYR A 380 9.80 3.58 25.26
C TYR A 380 9.06 2.77 26.33
N GLY A 381 9.66 1.72 26.88
CA GLY A 381 8.98 0.80 27.81
C GLY A 381 8.51 1.45 29.11
N GLN A 382 9.19 2.51 29.57
CA GLN A 382 8.82 3.26 30.78
C GLN A 382 7.46 3.99 30.65
N ASN A 383 6.99 4.23 29.42
CA ASN A 383 5.72 4.91 29.14
C ASN A 383 4.54 3.94 28.98
N ASN A 384 4.66 2.69 29.46
CA ASN A 384 3.69 1.62 29.25
C ASN A 384 3.46 1.28 27.77
N GLU A 385 4.47 1.53 26.93
CA GLU A 385 4.46 1.29 25.49
C GLU A 385 5.60 0.32 25.11
N THR A 386 5.73 -0.77 25.87
CA THR A 386 6.67 -1.86 25.53
C THR A 386 6.32 -2.50 24.20
N TRP A 387 7.30 -3.12 23.54
CA TRP A 387 7.10 -3.78 22.26
C TRP A 387 5.97 -4.80 22.30
N SER A 388 5.90 -5.61 23.37
CA SER A 388 4.84 -6.60 23.53
C SER A 388 3.42 -6.01 23.53
N ILE A 389 3.25 -4.77 23.99
CA ILE A 389 1.96 -4.06 23.98
C ILE A 389 1.67 -3.53 22.58
N VAL A 390 2.67 -2.93 21.93
CA VAL A 390 2.56 -2.42 20.56
C VAL A 390 2.30 -3.55 19.56
N GLU A 391 2.99 -4.68 19.72
CA GLU A 391 2.86 -5.87 18.89
C GLU A 391 1.47 -6.49 18.95
N LYS A 392 0.81 -6.48 20.12
CA LYS A 392 -0.61 -6.86 20.23
C LYS A 392 -1.50 -5.97 19.38
N ARG A 393 -1.25 -4.64 19.34
CA ARG A 393 -2.00 -3.71 18.49
C ARG A 393 -1.69 -3.93 17.00
N ILE A 394 -0.45 -4.29 16.66
CA ILE A 394 -0.06 -4.68 15.30
C ILE A 394 -0.84 -5.93 14.85
N PHE A 395 -0.92 -6.95 15.68
CA PHE A 395 -1.66 -8.17 15.35
C PHE A 395 -3.17 -7.94 15.24
N GLN A 396 -3.72 -7.09 16.11
CA GLN A 396 -5.09 -6.63 15.98
C GLN A 396 -5.33 -5.91 14.64
N MET A 397 -4.45 -4.97 14.26
CA MET A 397 -4.51 -4.29 12.95
C MET A 397 -4.51 -5.28 11.78
N PHE A 398 -3.64 -6.29 11.79
CA PHE A 398 -3.60 -7.30 10.73
C PHE A 398 -4.89 -8.11 10.66
N ARG A 399 -5.41 -8.54 11.82
CA ARG A 399 -6.68 -9.27 11.90
C ARG A 399 -7.83 -8.45 11.32
N GLU A 400 -7.97 -7.20 11.75
CA GLU A 400 -9.02 -6.30 11.29
C GLU A 400 -8.91 -6.03 9.78
N ALA A 401 -7.69 -5.85 9.26
CA ALA A 401 -7.46 -5.66 7.82
C ALA A 401 -7.94 -6.87 7.00
N PHE A 402 -7.62 -8.10 7.44
CA PHE A 402 -8.08 -9.31 6.75
C PHE A 402 -9.57 -9.61 6.98
N GLN A 403 -10.15 -9.24 8.12
CA GLN A 403 -11.60 -9.32 8.34
C GLN A 403 -12.35 -8.37 7.39
N CYS A 404 -11.84 -7.15 7.17
CA CYS A 404 -12.38 -6.23 6.14
C CYS A 404 -12.25 -6.79 4.71
N ALA A 405 -11.17 -7.52 4.43
CA ALA A 405 -10.89 -8.10 3.12
C ALA A 405 -11.71 -9.35 2.80
N THR A 406 -12.27 -10.03 3.80
CA THR A 406 -12.98 -11.32 3.64
C THR A 406 -14.47 -11.26 3.93
N ILE A 407 -14.98 -10.12 4.42
CA ILE A 407 -16.40 -9.94 4.75
C ILE A 407 -17.30 -9.94 3.51
N GLU A 408 -16.84 -9.35 2.40
CA GLU A 408 -17.58 -9.30 1.14
C GLU A 408 -17.25 -10.46 0.23
N GLU A 409 -18.15 -10.77 -0.69
CA GLU A 409 -17.89 -11.72 -1.79
C GLU A 409 -17.10 -11.04 -2.93
N PRO A 410 -16.46 -11.83 -3.81
CA PRO A 410 -15.85 -11.30 -5.03
C PRO A 410 -16.84 -10.48 -5.89
N PRO A 411 -16.39 -9.41 -6.56
CA PRO A 411 -15.00 -8.95 -6.64
C PRO A 411 -14.59 -8.00 -5.50
N PHE A 412 -15.44 -7.79 -4.50
CA PHE A 412 -15.22 -6.84 -3.42
C PHE A 412 -14.38 -7.40 -2.28
N GLY A 413 -14.36 -8.73 -2.09
CA GLY A 413 -13.55 -9.43 -1.10
C GLY A 413 -12.72 -10.56 -1.71
N ILE A 414 -11.75 -11.05 -0.93
CA ILE A 414 -10.94 -12.22 -1.29
C ILE A 414 -11.86 -13.42 -1.46
N ALA A 415 -11.69 -14.18 -2.54
CA ALA A 415 -12.52 -15.36 -2.80
C ALA A 415 -12.06 -16.57 -1.99
N SER A 416 -13.02 -17.39 -1.58
CA SER A 416 -12.71 -18.68 -0.96
C SER A 416 -12.27 -19.68 -2.01
N CYS A 417 -11.13 -20.33 -1.80
CA CYS A 417 -10.65 -21.42 -2.63
C CYS A 417 -9.94 -22.45 -1.74
N LEU A 418 -10.36 -23.71 -1.81
CA LEU A 418 -9.85 -24.79 -0.95
C LEU A 418 -8.34 -25.01 -1.15
N SER A 419 -7.88 -24.83 -2.38
CA SER A 419 -6.48 -24.94 -2.78
C SER A 419 -5.61 -23.80 -2.26
N SER A 420 -6.21 -22.65 -1.93
CA SER A 420 -5.47 -21.42 -1.69
C SER A 420 -4.85 -21.34 -0.30
N ARG A 421 -3.58 -20.96 -0.29
CA ARG A 421 -2.76 -20.52 0.83
C ARG A 421 -2.06 -19.25 0.36
N ALA A 422 -1.59 -18.38 1.24
CA ALA A 422 -0.81 -17.23 0.80
C ALA A 422 0.19 -16.78 1.85
N LEU A 423 1.32 -16.29 1.36
CA LEU A 423 2.34 -15.61 2.15
C LEU A 423 2.38 -14.14 1.70
N TYR A 424 2.24 -13.24 2.65
CA TYR A 424 2.34 -11.80 2.44
C TYR A 424 3.42 -11.20 3.34
N ALA A 425 3.95 -10.04 2.95
CA ALA A 425 4.65 -9.15 3.87
C ALA A 425 3.83 -7.90 4.14
N ALA A 426 3.53 -7.62 5.40
CA ALA A 426 2.88 -6.38 5.81
C ALA A 426 3.93 -5.38 6.29
N ASP A 427 3.99 -4.24 5.62
CA ASP A 427 4.88 -3.14 5.96
C ASP A 427 4.10 -2.12 6.79
N LEU A 428 4.65 -1.75 7.95
CA LEU A 428 4.01 -0.79 8.85
C LEU A 428 5.03 0.20 9.41
N MET A 429 4.52 1.35 9.83
CA MET A 429 5.23 2.29 10.68
C MET A 429 4.46 2.50 11.97
N LEU A 430 5.12 3.11 12.94
CA LEU A 430 4.55 3.45 14.22
C LEU A 430 4.44 4.97 14.30
N GLU A 431 3.27 5.48 14.66
CA GLU A 431 3.02 6.90 14.90
C GLU A 431 2.85 7.14 16.40
N MET A 432 3.48 8.20 16.91
CA MET A 432 3.30 8.65 18.28
C MET A 432 2.12 9.63 18.36
N LEU A 433 1.04 9.25 19.05
CA LEU A 433 -0.17 10.06 19.26
C LEU A 433 -0.42 10.18 20.77
N ASP A 434 -0.28 11.38 21.34
CA ASP A 434 -0.55 11.65 22.76
C ASP A 434 0.12 10.65 23.72
N ASN A 435 1.40 10.35 23.49
CA ASN A 435 2.22 9.35 24.21
C ASN A 435 1.81 7.88 24.02
N LYS A 436 0.90 7.59 23.09
CA LYS A 436 0.52 6.23 22.69
C LYS A 436 1.10 5.89 21.32
N VAL A 437 1.62 4.69 21.18
CA VAL A 437 2.10 4.20 19.88
C VAL A 437 0.94 3.56 19.11
N GLN A 438 0.64 4.15 17.95
CA GLN A 438 -0.37 3.69 17.01
C GLN A 438 0.30 3.05 15.78
N PRO A 439 0.13 1.73 15.57
CA PRO A 439 0.56 1.10 14.32
C PRO A 439 -0.20 1.68 13.14
N LYS A 440 0.53 1.92 12.04
CA LYS A 440 0.02 2.39 10.75
C LYS A 440 0.45 1.42 9.65
N LEU A 441 -0.51 0.69 9.08
CA LEU A 441 -0.28 -0.17 7.92
C LEU A 441 0.07 0.71 6.71
N LEU A 442 1.16 0.39 6.03
CA LEU A 442 1.60 1.11 4.83
C LEU A 442 1.20 0.41 3.54
N GLU A 443 1.42 -0.90 3.48
CA GLU A 443 1.10 -1.78 2.35
C GLU A 443 1.20 -3.26 2.77
N ILE A 444 0.57 -4.13 1.99
CA ILE A 444 0.74 -5.58 2.05
C ILE A 444 1.29 -6.03 0.69
N ASN A 445 2.36 -6.81 0.69
CA ASN A 445 3.06 -7.23 -0.51
C ASN A 445 2.89 -8.74 -0.75
N PHE A 446 2.47 -9.09 -1.97
CA PHE A 446 2.56 -10.46 -2.48
C PHE A 446 4.01 -10.80 -2.83
N THR A 447 4.43 -12.04 -2.61
CA THR A 447 5.79 -12.55 -2.90
C THR A 447 6.90 -11.62 -2.40
N PRO A 448 6.99 -11.38 -1.09
CA PRO A 448 8.01 -10.52 -0.54
C PRO A 448 9.41 -11.11 -0.73
N ASP A 449 10.41 -10.23 -0.80
CA ASP A 449 11.80 -10.63 -0.71
C ASP A 449 12.09 -11.18 0.70
N CYS A 450 12.36 -12.48 0.75
CA CYS A 450 12.69 -13.23 1.96
C CYS A 450 14.20 -13.58 2.05
N HIS A 451 15.09 -12.96 1.26
CA HIS A 451 16.51 -13.30 1.30
C HIS A 451 17.09 -13.13 2.71
N ARG A 452 16.77 -12.02 3.38
CA ARG A 452 17.18 -11.78 4.78
C ARG A 452 16.59 -12.82 5.73
N ALA A 453 15.33 -13.21 5.53
CA ALA A 453 14.69 -14.29 6.29
C ALA A 453 15.53 -15.56 6.25
N CYS A 454 15.81 -16.03 5.04
CA CYS A 454 16.53 -17.29 4.80
C CYS A 454 17.99 -17.22 5.24
N THR A 455 18.63 -16.05 5.13
CA THR A 455 20.02 -15.86 5.56
C THR A 455 20.16 -16.01 7.07
N PHE A 456 19.28 -15.37 7.85
CA PHE A 456 19.34 -15.42 9.31
C PHE A 456 18.64 -16.66 9.89
N TYR A 457 17.66 -17.21 9.17
CA TYR A 457 16.81 -18.30 9.62
C TYR A 457 16.63 -19.32 8.49
N PRO A 458 17.59 -20.26 8.32
CA PRO A 458 17.58 -21.22 7.22
C PRO A 458 16.31 -22.10 7.16
N ASN A 459 15.63 -22.30 8.29
CA ASN A 459 14.38 -23.06 8.37
C ASN A 459 13.12 -22.25 8.03
N PHE A 460 13.25 -20.97 7.67
CA PHE A 460 12.11 -20.08 7.42
C PHE A 460 11.09 -20.67 6.44
N TYR A 461 11.53 -21.19 5.28
CA TYR A 461 10.59 -21.76 4.32
C TYR A 461 10.02 -23.11 4.77
N ASN A 462 10.75 -23.89 5.57
CA ASN A 462 10.21 -25.10 6.19
C ASN A 462 9.03 -24.75 7.12
N GLN A 463 9.20 -23.73 7.97
CA GLN A 463 8.17 -23.22 8.88
C GLN A 463 6.95 -22.69 8.13
N VAL A 464 7.18 -21.84 7.11
CA VAL A 464 6.13 -21.33 6.22
C VAL A 464 5.33 -22.46 5.58
N PHE A 465 6.01 -23.44 4.99
CA PHE A 465 5.35 -24.54 4.30
C PHE A 465 4.59 -25.44 5.27
N ASN A 466 5.14 -25.70 6.44
CA ASN A 466 4.49 -26.51 7.46
C ASN A 466 3.18 -25.88 7.95
N VAL A 467 3.14 -24.55 8.13
CA VAL A 467 1.92 -23.81 8.47
C VAL A 467 0.92 -23.82 7.32
N LEU A 468 1.37 -23.52 6.10
CA LEU A 468 0.46 -23.34 4.96
C LEU A 468 -0.08 -24.66 4.40
N PHE A 469 0.76 -25.69 4.29
CA PHE A 469 0.45 -26.90 3.53
C PHE A 469 0.35 -28.18 4.35
N ARG A 470 0.83 -28.18 5.60
CA ARG A 470 0.76 -29.33 6.51
C ARG A 470 -0.06 -29.08 7.78
N ASP A 471 -0.62 -27.88 7.92
CA ASP A 471 -1.41 -27.49 9.08
C ASP A 471 -0.66 -27.58 10.43
N ILE A 472 0.67 -27.59 10.41
CA ILE A 472 1.53 -27.67 11.59
C ILE A 472 1.88 -26.24 12.01
N VAL A 473 1.38 -25.86 13.19
CA VAL A 473 1.61 -24.54 13.80
C VAL A 473 2.46 -24.74 15.04
N GLU A 474 3.72 -24.36 14.97
CA GLU A 474 4.62 -24.37 16.13
C GLU A 474 4.59 -22.98 16.78
N GLU A 475 4.03 -22.88 17.98
CA GLU A 475 3.86 -21.60 18.69
C GLU A 475 5.17 -20.85 18.92
N GLN A 476 6.31 -21.55 18.89
CA GLN A 476 7.64 -20.95 19.00
C GLN A 476 8.03 -20.08 17.79
N ASP A 477 7.43 -20.34 16.61
CA ASP A 477 7.79 -19.70 15.34
C ASP A 477 6.70 -18.77 14.81
N VAL A 478 5.44 -19.16 15.00
CA VAL A 478 4.28 -18.46 14.46
C VAL A 478 3.21 -18.22 15.52
N ILE A 479 2.43 -17.16 15.34
CA ILE A 479 1.33 -16.77 16.22
C ILE A 479 0.03 -16.83 15.42
N ASP A 480 -0.98 -17.53 15.95
CA ASP A 480 -2.34 -17.49 15.40
C ASP A 480 -3.02 -16.16 15.79
N ILE A 481 -3.42 -15.38 14.78
CA ILE A 481 -4.11 -14.09 14.99
C ILE A 481 -5.54 -14.11 14.43
N SER A 482 -6.10 -15.30 14.21
CA SER A 482 -7.40 -15.50 13.56
C SER A 482 -8.59 -14.98 14.39
N VAL A 483 -8.47 -14.95 15.72
CA VAL A 483 -9.54 -14.62 16.67
C VAL A 483 -9.20 -13.42 17.52
#